data_AF-A0A7J4IQY9-F1
#
_entry.id   AF-A0A7J4IQY9-F1
#
_cell.length_a   1.000
_cell.length_b   1.000
_cell.length_c   1.000
_cell.angle_alpha   90.00
_cell.angle_beta   90.00
_cell.angle_gamma   90.00
#
_symmetry.space_group_name_H-M   'P 1'
#
loop_
_entity.id
_entity.type
_entity.pdbx_description
1 polymer ?
#
loop_
_entity_poly.entity_id
_entity_poly.type
_entity_poly.pdbx_seq_one_letter_code
_entity_poly.pdbx_strand_id
1 'polypeptide(L)'
;MQIARERDWEILELAVMPDHVHVIMRTHKPENPSGILFHLKGRSAYELFRKHPNMRKRYWGGHFWSRGSFCRNIGVDIEVERNYVRRQADIHQTTLQTWAI
;
A
#
# COMPACT_ATOMS: atom_id res chain seq x y z
N MET A 1 -6.37 3.75 2.68
CA MET A 1 -6.79 4.96 3.43
C MET A 1 -7.82 4.66 4.52
N GLN A 2 -8.99 4.07 4.24
CA GLN A 2 -10.00 3.79 5.29
C GLN A 2 -9.47 2.88 6.42
N ILE A 3 -8.88 1.73 6.06
CA ILE A 3 -8.35 0.77 7.04
C ILE A 3 -7.20 1.32 7.89
N ALA A 4 -6.44 2.26 7.35
CA ALA A 4 -5.36 2.94 8.09
C ALA A 4 -5.97 3.85 9.16
N ARG A 5 -7.03 4.60 8.84
CA ARG A 5 -7.77 5.41 9.83
C ARG A 5 -8.42 4.54 10.92
N GLU A 6 -9.04 3.43 10.54
CA GLU A 6 -9.69 2.51 11.49
C GLU A 6 -8.70 1.88 12.49
N ARG A 7 -7.42 1.77 12.10
CA ARG A 7 -6.36 1.19 12.94
C ARG A 7 -5.37 2.19 13.51
N ASP A 8 -5.64 3.48 13.34
CA ASP A 8 -4.73 4.53 13.78
C ASP A 8 -3.31 4.36 13.21
N TRP A 9 -3.24 4.08 11.92
CA TRP A 9 -1.99 4.03 11.14
C TRP A 9 -1.82 5.32 10.34
N GLU A 10 -0.64 5.91 10.44
CA GLU A 10 -0.25 7.08 9.67
C GLU A 10 0.51 6.64 8.41
N ILE A 11 -0.05 6.89 7.22
CA ILE A 11 0.66 6.64 5.96
C ILE A 11 1.56 7.84 5.69
N LEU A 12 2.87 7.61 5.71
CA LEU A 12 3.89 8.64 5.51
C LEU A 12 4.24 8.81 4.03
N GLU A 13 4.31 7.71 3.28
CA GLU A 13 4.56 7.72 1.84
C GLU A 13 3.81 6.57 1.16
N LEU A 14 3.39 6.78 -0.08
CA LEU A 14 2.73 5.78 -0.91
C LEU A 14 3.19 5.93 -2.36
N ALA A 15 3.87 4.89 -2.87
CA ALA A 15 4.20 4.77 -4.28
C ALA A 15 3.43 3.63 -4.93
N VAL A 16 2.68 3.92 -5.99
CA VAL A 16 1.89 2.93 -6.75
C VAL A 16 2.51 2.74 -8.13
N MET A 17 3.06 1.56 -8.36
CA MET A 17 3.66 1.15 -9.62
C MET A 17 2.67 0.26 -10.40
N PRO A 18 2.88 0.02 -11.71
CA PRO A 18 1.99 -0.83 -12.52
C PRO A 18 1.81 -2.26 -11.99
N ASP A 19 2.80 -2.80 -11.28
CA ASP A 19 2.85 -4.20 -10.81
C ASP A 19 3.05 -4.36 -9.29
N HIS A 20 3.41 -3.30 -8.56
CA HIS A 20 3.61 -3.34 -7.11
C HIS A 20 3.32 -2.00 -6.43
N VAL A 21 3.25 -2.01 -5.09
CA VAL A 21 3.01 -0.81 -4.28
C VAL A 21 3.99 -0.77 -3.12
N HIS A 22 4.61 0.39 -2.90
CA HIS A 22 5.40 0.68 -1.71
C HIS A 22 4.59 1.56 -0.75
N VAL A 23 4.60 1.20 0.53
CA VAL A 23 3.95 1.99 1.58
C VAL A 23 4.94 2.16 2.73
N ILE A 24 5.19 3.42 3.10
CA ILE A 24 5.83 3.75 4.38
C ILE A 24 4.72 4.20 5.30
N MET A 25 4.62 3.58 6.47
CA MET A 25 3.64 3.95 7.47
C MET A 25 4.24 3.89 8.87
N ARG A 26 3.61 4.61 9.79
CA ARG A 26 3.86 4.56 11.22
C ARG A 26 2.63 3.96 11.90
N THR A 27 2.85 2.98 12.76
CA THR A 27 1.83 2.43 13.64
C THR A 27 1.98 3.03 15.03
N HIS A 28 0.89 3.52 15.62
CA HIS A 28 0.95 4.09 16.97
C HIS A 28 0.96 3.03 18.08
N LYS A 29 0.55 1.79 17.75
CA LYS A 29 0.59 0.63 18.63
C LYS A 29 1.48 -0.46 18.02
N PRO A 30 2.03 -1.37 18.84
CA PRO A 30 2.70 -2.57 18.34
C PRO A 30 1.73 -3.38 17.49
N GLU A 31 2.12 -3.64 16.24
CA GLU A 31 1.31 -4.34 15.26
C GLU A 31 2.15 -5.46 14.63
N ASN A 32 1.50 -6.58 14.31
CA ASN A 32 2.17 -7.67 13.61
C ASN A 32 2.33 -7.29 12.13
N PRO A 33 3.56 -7.29 11.55
CA PRO A 33 3.78 -7.03 10.13
C PRO A 33 2.87 -7.82 9.19
N SER A 34 2.64 -9.10 9.50
CA SER A 34 1.74 -9.96 8.69
C SER A 34 0.29 -9.51 8.77
N GLY A 35 -0.15 -9.00 9.93
CA GLY A 35 -1.49 -8.45 10.11
C GLY A 35 -1.69 -7.16 9.32
N ILE A 36 -0.70 -6.26 9.35
CA ILE A 36 -0.69 -5.04 8.55
C ILE A 36 -0.87 -5.37 7.07
N LEU A 37 -0.03 -6.26 6.54
CA LEU A 37 -0.07 -6.69 5.15
C LEU A 37 -1.39 -7.37 4.78
N PHE A 38 -1.91 -8.25 5.63
CA PHE A 38 -3.21 -8.90 5.43
C PHE A 38 -4.32 -7.86 5.22
N HIS A 39 -4.38 -6.86 6.07
CA HIS A 39 -5.41 -5.84 6.02
C HIS A 39 -5.25 -4.87 4.84
N LEU A 40 -4.03 -4.42 4.55
CA LEU A 40 -3.78 -3.54 3.42
C LEU A 40 -4.10 -4.23 2.10
N LYS A 41 -3.59 -5.44 1.89
CA LYS A 41 -3.80 -6.22 0.67
C LYS A 41 -5.27 -6.62 0.52
N GLY A 42 -5.89 -7.12 1.59
CA GLY A 42 -7.28 -7.55 1.59
C GLY A 42 -8.25 -6.39 1.30
N ARG A 43 -8.15 -5.27 2.03
CA ARG A 43 -9.07 -4.15 1.85
C ARG A 43 -8.87 -3.46 0.51
N SER A 44 -7.63 -3.28 0.05
CA SER A 44 -7.38 -2.68 -1.27
C SER A 44 -7.92 -3.54 -2.41
N ALA A 45 -7.71 -4.86 -2.38
CA ALA A 45 -8.28 -5.77 -3.38
C ALA A 45 -9.82 -5.75 -3.36
N TYR A 46 -10.42 -5.76 -2.17
CA TYR A 46 -11.87 -5.66 -2.01
C TYR A 46 -12.42 -4.38 -2.66
N GLU A 47 -11.85 -3.21 -2.32
CA GLU A 47 -12.29 -1.93 -2.89
C GLU A 47 -12.06 -1.86 -4.40
N LEU A 48 -10.95 -2.40 -4.90
CA LEU A 48 -10.66 -2.45 -6.34
C LEU A 48 -11.72 -3.25 -7.09
N PHE A 49 -12.03 -4.46 -6.64
CA PHE A 49 -13.05 -5.28 -7.31
C PHE A 49 -14.46 -4.74 -7.13
N ARG A 50 -14.73 -4.00 -6.05
CA ARG A 50 -16.02 -3.32 -5.84
C ARG A 50 -16.18 -2.15 -6.81
N LYS A 51 -15.14 -1.34 -7.01
CA LYS A 51 -15.14 -0.18 -7.92
C LYS A 51 -15.00 -0.56 -9.39
N HIS A 52 -14.27 -1.64 -9.69
CA HIS A 52 -14.02 -2.12 -11.04
C HIS A 52 -14.35 -3.63 -11.15
N PRO A 53 -15.63 -4.01 -11.17
CA PRO A 53 -16.03 -5.43 -11.21
C PRO A 53 -15.42 -6.23 -12.37
N ASN A 54 -15.19 -5.57 -13.51
CA ASN A 54 -14.56 -6.15 -14.69
C ASN A 54 -13.14 -6.66 -14.43
N MET A 55 -12.43 -6.14 -13.44
CA MET A 55 -11.08 -6.60 -13.07
C MET A 55 -11.07 -8.06 -12.61
N ARG A 56 -12.20 -8.60 -12.13
CA ARG A 56 -12.32 -10.04 -11.78
C ARG A 56 -12.14 -10.96 -12.98
N LYS A 57 -12.37 -10.46 -14.21
CA LYS A 57 -12.12 -11.21 -15.45
C LYS A 57 -10.62 -11.29 -15.78
N ARG A 58 -9.87 -10.24 -15.44
CA ARG A 58 -8.40 -10.17 -15.63
C ARG A 58 -7.66 -10.95 -14.55
N TYR A 59 -8.10 -10.83 -13.30
CA TYR A 59 -7.51 -11.50 -12.13
C TYR A 59 -8.42 -12.64 -11.68
N TRP A 60 -8.36 -13.75 -12.42
CA TRP A 60 -9.20 -14.92 -12.18
C TRP A 60 -8.99 -15.49 -10.76
N GLY A 61 -10.08 -15.92 -10.12
CA GLY A 61 -10.08 -16.28 -8.69
C GLY A 61 -10.09 -15.10 -7.73
N GLY A 62 -10.12 -13.85 -8.20
CA GLY A 62 -10.17 -12.66 -7.34
C GLY A 62 -8.86 -12.39 -6.58
N HIS A 63 -7.75 -12.95 -7.04
CA HIS A 63 -6.42 -12.69 -6.49
C HIS A 63 -5.79 -11.48 -7.17
N PHE A 64 -5.98 -10.30 -6.59
CA PHE A 64 -5.34 -9.08 -7.09
C PHE A 64 -3.85 -9.01 -6.73
N TRP A 65 -3.51 -9.36 -5.49
CA TRP A 65 -2.12 -9.34 -5.01
C TRP A 65 -1.46 -10.70 -5.12
N SER A 66 -0.15 -10.70 -5.37
CA SER A 66 0.68 -11.90 -5.23
C SER A 66 0.67 -12.43 -3.79
N ARG A 67 1.00 -13.70 -3.59
CA ARG A 67 1.10 -14.29 -2.24
C ARG A 67 2.25 -13.68 -1.43
N GLY A 68 3.34 -13.31 -2.10
CA GLY A 68 4.49 -12.67 -1.49
C GLY A 68 4.22 -11.24 -1.02
N SER A 69 4.99 -10.81 -0.04
CA SER A 69 5.04 -9.43 0.43
C SER A 69 6.34 -9.20 1.16
N PHE A 70 6.85 -7.97 1.08
CA PHE A 70 8.00 -7.53 1.83
C PHE A 70 7.57 -6.51 2.88
N CYS A 71 8.03 -6.69 4.11
CA CYS A 71 7.85 -5.73 5.19
C CYS A 71 9.11 -5.74 6.05
N ARG A 72 9.56 -4.55 6.44
CA ARG A 72 10.65 -4.35 7.38
C ARG A 72 10.33 -3.18 8.29
N ASN A 73 10.82 -3.25 9.52
CA ASN A 73 10.84 -2.08 10.39
C ASN A 73 11.86 -1.07 9.84
N ILE A 74 11.50 0.20 9.88
CA ILE A 74 12.39 1.30 9.51
C ILE A 74 12.96 1.88 10.81
N GLY A 75 14.28 2.07 10.82
CA GLY A 75 14.99 2.63 11.97
C GLY A 75 14.84 4.15 12.08
N VAL A 76 15.79 4.79 12.75
CA VAL A 76 15.74 6.23 13.07
C VAL A 76 15.88 7.11 11.82
N ASP A 77 16.64 6.69 10.82
CA ASP A 77 16.80 7.42 9.57
C ASP A 77 15.70 7.02 8.58
N ILE A 78 14.59 7.74 8.62
CA ILE A 78 13.47 7.53 7.69
C ILE A 78 13.71 8.17 6.32
N GLU A 79 14.69 9.07 6.20
CA GLU A 79 14.90 9.84 4.98
C GLU A 79 15.45 8.97 3.85
N VAL A 80 16.32 8.01 4.16
CA VAL A 80 16.84 7.06 3.16
C VAL A 80 15.71 6.24 2.53
N GLU A 81 14.81 5.68 3.35
CA GLU A 81 13.68 4.89 2.87
C GLU A 81 12.66 5.75 2.12
N ARG A 82 12.39 6.97 2.60
CA ARG A 82 11.54 7.94 1.88
C ARG A 82 12.13 8.25 0.51
N ASN A 83 13.44 8.51 0.44
CA ASN A 83 14.13 8.77 -0.81
C ASN A 83 14.11 7.55 -1.73
N TYR A 84 14.25 6.34 -1.21
CA TYR A 84 14.09 5.11 -2.01
C TYR A 84 12.69 5.02 -2.62
N VAL A 85 11.63 5.18 -1.82
CA VAL A 85 10.24 5.12 -2.31
C VAL A 85 9.93 6.24 -3.29
N ARG A 86 10.40 7.46 -3.03
CA ARG A 86 10.25 8.61 -3.95
C ARG A 86 11.00 8.39 -5.26
N ARG A 87 12.17 7.74 -5.25
CA ARG A 87 12.91 7.41 -6.49
C ARG A 87 12.25 6.30 -7.29
N GLN A 88 11.55 5.36 -6.65
CA GLN A 88 10.70 4.41 -7.39
C GLN A 88 9.58 5.14 -8.13
N ALA A 89 9.07 6.24 -7.58
CA ALA A 89 8.03 7.06 -8.20
C ALA A 89 8.43 7.75 -9.52
N ASP A 90 9.73 7.87 -9.82
CA ASP A 90 10.21 8.49 -11.07
C ASP A 90 9.91 7.59 -12.30
N ILE A 91 9.60 6.31 -12.07
CA ILE A 91 9.28 5.32 -13.12
C ILE A 91 7.76 5.22 -13.34
N HIS A 92 7.06 6.37 -13.35
CA HIS A 92 5.59 6.55 -13.55
C HIS A 92 4.74 6.52 -12.27
N GLN A 93 4.43 7.69 -11.68
CA GLN A 93 3.46 7.75 -10.59
C GLN A 93 2.42 8.88 -10.63
N THR A 94 1.24 8.54 -10.10
CA THR A 94 0.21 9.40 -9.51
C THR A 94 0.39 9.40 -7.98
N THR A 95 0.54 10.56 -7.34
CA THR A 95 0.80 10.69 -5.88
C THR A 95 -0.50 10.91 -5.09
N LEU A 96 -0.45 10.82 -3.75
CA LEU A 96 -1.62 11.12 -2.90
C LEU A 96 -2.16 12.54 -3.09
N GLN A 97 -1.31 13.48 -3.50
CA GLN A 97 -1.70 14.84 -3.88
C GLN A 97 -2.62 14.86 -5.10
N THR A 98 -2.46 13.89 -6.02
CA THR A 98 -3.27 13.79 -7.23
C THR A 98 -4.70 13.28 -6.96
N TRP A 99 -4.99 12.74 -5.77
CA TRP A 99 -6.31 12.23 -5.37
C TRP A 99 -7.03 13.13 -4.34
N ALA A 100 -6.47 14.29 -4.03
CA ALA A 100 -7.04 15.27 -3.09
C ALA A 100 -7.88 16.36 -3.79
N ILE A 101 -8.59 16.01 -4.86
CA ILE A 101 -9.57 16.86 -5.55
C ILE A 101 -10.98 16.36 -5.24
#